data_AF-A0A9D4JFE3-F1
#
_entry.id   AF-A0A9D4JFE3-F1
#
_cell.length_a   1.000
_cell.length_b   1.000
_cell.length_c   1.000
_cell.angle_alpha   90.00
_cell.angle_beta   90.00
_cell.angle_gamma   90.00
#
_symmetry.space_group_name_H-M   'P 1'
#
loop_
_entity.id
_entity.type
_entity.pdbx_description
1 polymer ?
#
loop_
_entity_poly.entity_id
_entity_poly.type
_entity_poly.pdbx_seq_one_letter_code
_entity_poly.pdbx_strand_id
1 'polypeptide(L)' 'MASCGYGYSRSEVVDMASEYAIFLGKRDKENPLTLEGFRLFMKRCPELKVLKPRGLEIQHVKAFNKESVSVYYT' A
#
# COMPACT_ATOMS: atom_id res chain seq x y z
N MET A 1 3.63 19.29 -9.67
CA MET A 1 4.59 18.21 -9.35
C MET A 1 4.02 17.41 -8.20
N ALA A 2 3.57 16.17 -8.44
CA ALA A 2 3.14 15.28 -7.37
C ALA A 2 4.39 14.85 -6.60
N SER A 3 4.60 15.43 -5.42
CA SER A 3 5.69 15.09 -4.50
C SER A 3 5.62 13.59 -4.16
N CYS A 4 6.75 12.87 -4.18
CA CYS A 4 6.86 11.48 -3.75
C CYS A 4 6.00 11.20 -2.50
N GLY A 5 4.99 10.33 -2.63
CA GLY A 5 4.11 9.93 -1.52
C GLY A 5 2.63 9.71 -1.86
N TYR A 6 2.16 10.12 -3.04
CA TYR A 6 0.72 10.09 -3.38
C TYR A 6 0.19 8.78 -4.02
N GLY A 7 1.01 7.74 -4.13
CA GLY A 7 0.67 6.58 -4.94
C GLY A 7 -0.01 5.44 -4.21
N TYR A 8 0.25 5.22 -2.92
CA TYR A 8 -0.08 3.95 -2.27
C TYR A 8 -1.36 4.04 -1.44
N SER A 9 -2.22 3.04 -1.64
CA SER A 9 -3.34 2.75 -0.79
C SER A 9 -2.86 2.30 0.59
N ARG A 10 -3.75 2.38 1.59
CA ARG A 10 -3.43 1.98 2.96
C ARG A 10 -3.03 0.50 3.05
N SER A 11 -3.62 -0.37 2.22
CA SER A 11 -3.25 -1.78 2.13
C SER A 11 -1.83 -1.93 1.58
N GLU A 12 -1.53 -1.30 0.43
CA GLU A 12 -0.17 -1.36 -0.15
C GLU A 12 0.90 -0.86 0.84
N VAL A 13 0.61 0.19 1.61
CA VAL A 13 1.53 0.67 2.65
C VAL A 13 1.71 -0.37 3.77
N VAL A 14 0.64 -1.03 4.19
CA VAL A 14 0.70 -2.08 5.23
C VAL A 14 1.43 -3.31 4.72
N ASP A 15 1.24 -3.70 3.46
CA ASP A 15 1.89 -4.85 2.85
C ASP A 15 3.40 -4.61 2.77
N MET A 16 3.82 -3.46 2.21
CA MET A 16 5.24 -3.07 2.17
C MET A 16 5.86 -2.97 3.57
N ALA A 17 5.13 -2.39 4.53
CA ALA A 17 5.62 -2.30 5.91
C ALA A 17 5.75 -3.68 6.56
N SER A 18 4.86 -4.62 6.22
CA SER A 18 4.92 -6.00 6.73
C SER A 18 6.12 -6.75 6.18
N GLU A 19 6.34 -6.66 4.86
CA GLU A 19 7.52 -7.24 4.21
C GLU A 19 8.81 -6.67 4.80
N TYR A 20 8.86 -5.36 5.01
CA TYR A 20 10.02 -4.72 5.62
C TYR A 20 10.22 -5.14 7.08
N ALA A 21 9.15 -5.28 7.86
CA ALA A 21 9.24 -5.77 9.24
C ALA A 21 9.74 -7.22 9.32
N ILE A 22 9.35 -8.07 8.35
CA ILE A 22 9.85 -9.44 8.22
C ILE A 22 11.32 -9.44 7.84
N PHE A 23 11.72 -8.62 6.87
CA PHE A 23 13.13 -8.46 6.47
C PHE A 23 14.02 -8.03 7.66
N LEU A 24 13.52 -7.15 8.53
CA LEU A 24 14.21 -6.74 9.75
C LEU A 24 14.18 -7.79 10.89
N GLY A 25 13.52 -8.94 10.69
CA GLY A 25 13.35 -9.97 11.71
C GLY A 25 12.51 -9.52 12.90
N LYS A 26 11.67 -8.49 12.74
CA LYS A 26 10.79 -7.97 13.80
C LYS A 26 9.44 -8.69 13.83
N ARG A 27 9.09 -9.38 12.75
CA ARG A 27 7.84 -10.13 12.59
C ARG A 27 8.04 -11.37 11.73
N ASP A 28 7.12 -12.31 11.91
CA ASP A 28 7.01 -13.52 11.10
C ASP A 28 6.00 -13.35 9.97
N LYS A 29 6.14 -14.15 8.91
CA LYS A 29 5.22 -14.16 7.76
C LYS A 29 3.77 -14.51 8.14
N GLU A 30 3.58 -15.28 9.20
CA GLU A 30 2.25 -15.66 9.69
C GLU A 30 1.53 -14.52 10.43
N ASN A 31 2.28 -13.50 10.87
CA ASN A 31 1.76 -12.38 11.67
C ASN A 31 2.08 -11.00 11.05
N PRO A 32 1.58 -10.70 9.83
CA PRO A 32 1.81 -9.42 9.16
C PRO A 32 1.15 -8.24 9.90
N LEU A 33 1.56 -7.02 9.56
CA LEU A 33 0.93 -5.81 10.11
C LEU A 33 -0.52 -5.74 9.65
N THR A 34 -1.38 -5.23 10.52
CA THR A 34 -2.81 -5.09 10.24
C THR A 34 -3.16 -3.65 9.90
N LEU A 35 -4.25 -3.48 9.16
CA LEU A 35 -4.83 -2.15 8.90
C LEU A 35 -5.24 -1.43 10.19
N GLU A 36 -5.56 -2.16 11.27
CA GLU A 36 -5.84 -1.56 12.57
C GLU A 36 -4.58 -0.96 13.21
N GLY A 37 -3.45 -1.68 13.15
CA GLY A 37 -2.15 -1.16 13.57
C GLY A 37 -1.77 0.10 12.80
N PHE A 38 -2.02 0.10 11.49
CA PHE A 38 -1.85 1.29 10.66
C PHE A 38 -2.73 2.46 11.09
N ARG A 39 -4.02 2.24 11.39
CA ARG A 39 -4.92 3.31 11.87
C ARG A 39 -4.44 3.90 13.20
N LEU A 40 -4.01 3.06 14.13
CA LEU A 40 -3.45 3.49 15.41
C LEU A 40 -2.16 4.30 15.23
N PHE A 41 -1.28 3.85 14.34
CA PHE A 41 -0.05 4.56 13.98
C PHE A 41 -0.37 5.95 13.39
N MET A 42 -1.27 6.02 12.41
CA MET A 42 -1.68 7.29 11.79
C MET A 42 -2.40 8.24 12.77
N LYS A 43 -3.05 7.71 13.81
CA LYS A 43 -3.63 8.53 14.89
C LYS A 43 -2.55 9.19 15.75
N ARG A 44 -1.41 8.52 15.96
CA ARG A 44 -0.26 9.05 16.69
C ARG A 44 0.60 9.98 15.84
N CYS A 45 0.66 9.73 14.54
CA CYS A 45 1.44 10.50 13.57
C CYS A 45 0.53 11.09 12.47
N PRO A 46 -0.39 12.00 12.80
CA PRO A 46 -1.34 12.57 11.84
C PRO A 46 -0.67 13.38 10.72
N GLU A 47 0.54 13.88 10.93
CA GLU A 47 1.36 14.63 9.98
C GLU A 47 1.82 13.79 8.77
N LEU A 48 1.94 12.46 8.93
CA LEU A 48 2.38 11.54 7.88
C LEU A 48 1.25 11.16 6.89
N LYS A 49 0.19 11.96 6.81
CA LYS A 49 -1.08 11.59 6.19
C LYS A 49 -0.90 11.09 4.75
N VAL A 50 -1.10 9.77 4.57
CA VAL A 50 -1.21 9.16 3.24
C VAL A 50 -2.45 9.73 2.54
N LEU A 51 -2.22 10.58 1.54
CA LEU A 51 -3.26 11.15 0.71
C LEU A 51 -3.66 10.11 -0.34
N LYS A 52 -4.74 9.38 -0.05
CA LYS A 52 -5.30 8.36 -0.95
C LYS A 52 -5.65 9.02 -2.29
N PRO A 53 -5.20 8.48 -3.44
CA PRO A 53 -5.87 8.73 -4.71
C PRO A 53 -7.28 8.13 -4.63
N ARG A 54 -8.30 8.99 -4.51
CA ARG A 54 -9.70 8.55 -4.31
C ARG A 54 -10.36 8.04 -5.59
N GLY A 55 -9.72 8.13 -6.75
CA GLY A 55 -10.29 7.75 -8.04
C GLY A 55 -10.26 6.24 -8.27
N LEU A 56 -11.44 5.66 -8.56
CA LEU A 56 -11.60 4.32 -9.15
C LEU A 56 -10.72 4.16 -10.39
N GLU A 57 -10.58 5.22 -11.18
CA GLU A 57 -9.71 5.28 -12.36
C GLU A 57 -8.24 4.98 -12.05
N ILE A 58 -7.70 5.54 -10.96
CA ILE A 58 -6.30 5.32 -10.56
C ILE A 58 -6.10 3.87 -10.09
N GLN A 59 -7.11 3.30 -9.43
CA GLN A 59 -7.10 1.88 -9.05
C GLN A 59 -7.22 0.96 -10.26
N HIS A 60 -8.05 1.31 -11.24
CA HIS A 60 -8.15 0.57 -12.51
C HIS A 60 -6.85 0.64 -13.29
N VAL A 61 -6.24 1.80 -13.45
CA VAL A 61 -4.96 1.97 -14.16
C VAL A 61 -3.85 1.15 -13.51
N LYS A 62 -3.81 1.05 -12.17
CA LYS A 62 -2.89 0.15 -11.45
C LYS A 62 -3.21 -1.33 -11.65
N ALA A 63 -4.49 -1.71 -11.70
CA ALA A 63 -4.91 -3.09 -11.92
C ALA A 63 -4.66 -3.55 -13.37
N PHE A 64 -4.71 -2.63 -14.34
CA PHE A 64 -4.29 -2.83 -15.73
C PHE A 64 -2.76 -2.76 -15.92
N ASN A 65 -1.99 -3.19 -14.90
CA ASN A 65 -0.55 -3.35 -15.05
C ASN A 65 -0.25 -4.34 -16.19
N LYS A 66 0.78 -4.08 -17.00
CA LYS A 66 0.97 -4.62 -18.37
C LYS A 66 0.81 -6.15 -18.53
N GLU A 67 1.16 -6.91 -17.51
CA GLU A 67 1.07 -8.38 -17.49
C GLU A 67 -0.38 -8.90 -17.47
N SER A 68 -1.29 -8.16 -16.84
CA SER A 68 -2.72 -8.51 -16.77
C SER A 68 -3.45 -8.20 -18.09
N VAL A 69 -3.02 -7.15 -18.79
CA VAL A 69 -3.52 -6.79 -20.13
C VAL A 69 -3.07 -7.83 -21.16
N SER A 70 -1.82 -8.31 -21.11
CA SER A 70 -1.35 -9.30 -22.07
C SER A 70 -2.13 -10.61 -21.99
N VAL A 71 -2.48 -11.07 -20.78
CA VAL A 71 -3.26 -12.30 -20.58
C VAL A 71 -4.70 -12.17 -21.09
N TYR A 72 -5.31 -10.98 -21.06
CA TYR A 72 -6.69 -10.79 -21.53
C TYR A 72 -6.83 -10.86 -23.07
N TYR A 73 -5.76 -10.56 -23.82
CA TYR A 73 -5.73 -10.60 -25.29
C TYR A 73 -5.06 -11.86 -25.87
N THR A 74 -4.75 -12.86 -25.04
CA THR A 74 -4.33 -14.21 -25.46
C THR A 74 -5.37 -15.23 -25.02
#